data_AF-A0A3P8IUQ5-F1
#
_entry.id   AF-A0A3P8IUQ5-F1
#
_cell.length_a   1.000
_cell.length_b   1.000
_cell.length_c   1.000
_cell.angle_alpha   90.00
_cell.angle_beta   90.00
_cell.angle_gamma   90.00
#
_symmetry.space_group_name_H-M   'P 1'
#
loop_
_entity.id
_entity.type
_entity.pdbx_description
1 polymer ?
#
loop_
_entity_poly.entity_id
_entity_poly.type
_entity_poly.pdbx_seq_one_letter_code
_entity_poly.pdbx_strand_id
1 'polypeptide(L)'
;MLPQWRKEYGITEPEIGLFRFGLSTIKKVISLRTIPMLDLMLWANHRGVKISNEQMSRLLYPNDSEVIRGGAQIKDTDKPFAEKALTREFARLFNLYLSKDSYMMDVRVADAMKMNEKEEEN
;
A
#
# COMPACT_ATOMS: atom_id res chain seq x y z
N MET A 1 4.37 12.40 -20.04
CA MET A 1 4.47 13.64 -20.85
C MET A 1 5.67 14.45 -20.38
N LEU A 2 6.54 14.83 -21.32
CA LEU A 2 7.71 15.69 -21.08
C LEU A 2 7.28 17.12 -20.69
N PRO A 3 8.07 17.86 -19.89
CA PRO A 3 7.69 19.20 -19.38
C PRO A 3 7.32 20.22 -20.47
N GLN A 4 8.04 20.19 -21.60
CA GLN A 4 7.80 21.10 -22.72
C GLN A 4 6.38 20.95 -23.30
N TRP A 5 5.90 19.71 -23.40
CA TRP A 5 4.59 19.42 -23.96
C TRP A 5 3.47 19.79 -22.98
N ARG A 6 3.69 19.66 -21.67
CA ARG A 6 2.69 20.11 -20.67
C ARG A 6 2.44 21.61 -20.75
N LYS A 7 3.50 22.40 -20.98
CA LYS A 7 3.40 23.86 -21.13
C LYS A 7 2.58 24.26 -22.35
N GLU A 8 2.73 23.53 -23.46
CA GLU A 8 2.01 23.77 -24.71
C GLU A 8 0.51 23.44 -24.59
N TYR A 9 0.17 22.36 -23.91
CA TYR A 9 -1.23 21.91 -23.74
C TYR A 9 -1.93 22.46 -22.49
N GLY A 10 -1.31 23.36 -21.73
CA GLY A 10 -1.89 23.93 -20.51
C GLY A 10 -2.17 22.89 -19.41
N ILE A 11 -1.44 21.77 -19.42
CA ILE A 11 -1.63 20.67 -18.48
C ILE A 11 -0.80 20.97 -17.23
N THR A 12 -1.46 21.08 -16.08
CA THR A 12 -0.79 21.30 -14.79
C THR A 12 0.19 20.16 -14.50
N GLU A 13 1.35 20.51 -13.93
CA GLU A 13 2.29 19.51 -13.45
C GLU A 13 1.57 18.63 -12.40
N PRO A 14 1.56 17.30 -12.56
CA PRO A 14 0.99 16.45 -11.54
C PRO A 14 1.71 16.76 -10.23
N GLU A 15 0.95 17.05 -9.17
CA GLU A 15 1.52 17.19 -7.85
C GLU A 15 2.35 15.94 -7.59
N ILE A 16 3.67 16.08 -7.55
CA ILE A 16 4.55 15.01 -7.11
C ILE A 16 4.24 14.89 -5.64
N GLY A 17 3.28 14.01 -5.32
CA GLY A 17 2.90 13.78 -3.94
C GLY A 17 4.17 13.50 -3.15
N LEU A 18 4.33 14.20 -2.02
CA LEU A 18 5.41 14.02 -1.03
C LEU A 18 5.51 12.57 -0.48
N PHE A 19 4.72 11.65 -1.02
CA PHE A 19 4.71 10.25 -0.66
C PHE A 19 5.93 9.54 -1.26
N ARG A 20 6.97 9.39 -0.43
CA ARG A 20 8.11 8.53 -0.73
C ARG A 20 7.63 7.08 -0.82
N PHE A 21 7.55 6.57 -2.06
CA PHE A 21 7.23 5.17 -2.35
C PHE A 21 8.53 4.39 -2.49
N GLY A 22 8.63 3.25 -1.81
CA GLY A 22 9.82 2.39 -1.85
C GLY A 22 9.58 1.02 -1.24
N LEU A 23 10.67 0.28 -1.00
CA LEU A 23 10.60 -1.08 -0.45
C LEU A 23 9.85 -1.12 0.89
N SER A 24 10.02 -0.14 1.79
CA SER A 24 9.23 -0.05 3.02
C SER A 24 7.72 0.01 2.79
N THR A 25 7.27 0.66 1.72
CA THR A 25 5.83 0.73 1.37
C THR A 25 5.32 -0.63 0.89
N ILE A 26 6.11 -1.35 0.09
CA ILE A 26 5.79 -2.73 -0.31
C ILE A 26 5.72 -3.63 0.92
N LYS A 27 6.70 -3.53 1.84
CA LYS A 27 6.67 -4.27 3.10
C LYS A 27 5.42 -3.96 3.91
N LYS A 28 4.97 -2.69 3.98
CA LYS A 28 3.73 -2.31 4.66
C LYS A 28 2.48 -2.97 4.05
N VAL A 29 2.39 -3.11 2.73
CA VAL A 29 1.27 -3.83 2.07
C VAL A 29 1.12 -5.24 2.65
N ILE A 30 2.24 -5.93 2.86
CA ILE A 30 2.28 -7.29 3.42
C ILE A 30 2.05 -7.26 4.94
N SER A 31 2.84 -6.48 5.69
CA SER A 31 2.82 -6.45 7.16
C SER A 31 1.53 -5.93 7.77
N LEU A 32 0.76 -5.10 7.05
CA LEU A 32 -0.55 -4.61 7.48
C LEU A 32 -1.70 -5.46 6.92
N ARG A 33 -1.41 -6.60 6.26
CA ARG A 33 -2.40 -7.49 5.65
C ARG A 33 -3.37 -6.73 4.74
N THR A 34 -2.82 -5.81 3.94
CA THR A 34 -3.59 -4.87 3.12
C THR A 34 -4.47 -5.61 2.11
N ILE A 35 -3.92 -6.62 1.43
CA ILE A 35 -4.67 -7.40 0.42
C ILE A 35 -5.85 -8.15 1.07
N PRO A 36 -5.67 -8.96 2.15
CA PRO A 36 -6.79 -9.56 2.86
C PRO A 36 -7.82 -8.55 3.40
N MET A 37 -7.37 -7.39 3.88
CA MET A 37 -8.28 -6.35 4.35
C MET A 37 -9.16 -5.81 3.22
N LEU A 38 -8.57 -5.53 2.05
CA LEU A 38 -9.29 -5.08 0.87
C LEU A 38 -10.31 -6.13 0.39
N ASP A 39 -9.94 -7.40 0.42
CA ASP A 39 -10.86 -8.51 0.08
C ASP A 39 -12.07 -8.56 1.03
N LEU A 40 -11.84 -8.47 2.35
CA LEU A 40 -12.92 -8.43 3.33
C LEU A 40 -13.80 -7.18 3.19
N MET A 41 -13.22 -6.03 2.88
CA MET A 41 -13.96 -4.79 2.62
C MET A 41 -14.83 -4.91 1.38
N LEU A 42 -14.30 -5.49 0.29
CA LEU A 42 -15.03 -5.73 -0.94
C LEU A 42 -16.18 -6.72 -0.71
N TRP A 43 -15.92 -7.83 -0.01
CA TRP A 43 -16.93 -8.81 0.37
C TRP A 43 -18.05 -8.20 1.21
N ALA A 44 -17.69 -7.41 2.24
CA ALA A 44 -18.66 -6.77 3.12
C ALA A 44 -19.57 -5.80 2.36
N ASN A 45 -18.96 -5.00 1.46
CA ASN A 45 -19.70 -4.09 0.59
C ASN A 45 -20.65 -4.84 -0.36
N HIS A 46 -20.19 -5.93 -0.98
CA HIS A 46 -21.02 -6.75 -1.86
C HIS A 46 -22.20 -7.43 -1.11
N ARG A 47 -21.99 -7.81 0.15
CA ARG A 47 -23.01 -8.45 1.00
C ARG A 47 -23.91 -7.45 1.74
N GLY A 48 -23.62 -6.16 1.68
CA GLY A 48 -24.35 -5.13 2.42
C GLY A 48 -24.20 -5.25 3.95
N VAL A 49 -23.11 -5.85 4.43
CA VAL A 49 -22.84 -6.04 5.87
C VAL A 49 -21.71 -5.12 6.32
N LYS A 50 -21.67 -4.83 7.63
CA LYS A 50 -20.58 -4.07 8.23
C LYS A 50 -19.69 -5.00 9.05
N ILE A 51 -18.38 -4.88 8.85
CA ILE A 51 -17.36 -5.49 9.70
C ILE A 51 -16.82 -4.39 10.61
N SER A 52 -16.98 -4.54 11.91
CA SER A 52 -16.40 -3.60 12.88
C SER A 52 -14.89 -3.69 12.88
N ASN A 53 -14.20 -2.66 13.36
CA ASN A 53 -12.73 -2.70 13.43
C ASN A 53 -12.23 -3.83 14.33
N GLU A 54 -12.96 -4.19 15.39
CA GLU A 54 -12.64 -5.34 16.24
C GLU A 54 -12.81 -6.68 15.51
N GLN A 55 -13.89 -6.83 14.75
CA GLN A 55 -14.10 -8.03 13.92
C GLN A 55 -13.02 -8.13 12.84
N MET A 56 -12.68 -7.02 12.19
CA MET A 56 -11.60 -6.95 11.21
C MET A 56 -10.27 -7.35 11.84
N SER A 57 -9.96 -6.87 13.04
CA SER A 57 -8.77 -7.24 13.79
C SER A 57 -8.70 -8.75 14.03
N ARG A 58 -9.79 -9.36 14.51
CA ARG A 58 -9.84 -10.81 14.78
C ARG A 58 -9.75 -11.64 13.51
N LEU A 59 -10.35 -11.19 12.40
CA LEU A 59 -10.29 -11.88 11.12
C LEU A 59 -8.88 -11.85 10.52
N LEU A 60 -8.23 -10.68 10.59
CA LEU A 60 -6.90 -10.49 10.02
C LEU A 60 -5.79 -11.01 10.92
N TYR A 61 -5.94 -10.92 12.24
CA TYR A 61 -4.97 -11.27 13.28
C TYR A 61 -5.58 -12.35 14.23
N PRO A 62 -5.92 -13.55 13.74
CA PRO A 62 -6.70 -14.54 14.49
C PRO A 62 -5.94 -15.24 15.63
N ASN A 63 -4.61 -15.11 15.70
CA ASN A 63 -3.76 -15.70 16.75
C ASN A 63 -2.77 -14.66 17.27
N ASP A 64 -2.72 -14.46 18.59
CA ASP A 64 -1.83 -13.54 19.32
C ASP A 64 -0.34 -13.99 19.35
N SER A 65 0.16 -14.58 18.27
CA SER A 65 1.60 -14.82 18.13
C SER A 65 2.26 -13.62 17.46
N GLU A 66 2.96 -12.83 18.28
CA GLU A 66 3.91 -11.75 17.96
C GLU A 66 3.37 -10.37 17.53
N VAL A 67 2.17 -10.26 16.94
CA VAL A 67 1.65 -8.97 16.45
C VAL A 67 0.27 -8.66 17.05
N ILE A 68 0.26 -7.87 18.13
CA ILE A 68 -0.97 -7.41 18.77
C ILE A 68 -1.53 -6.20 18.00
N ARG A 69 -2.59 -6.41 17.22
CA ARG A 69 -3.40 -5.34 16.62
C ARG A 69 -4.85 -5.49 17.06
N GLY A 70 -5.41 -4.43 17.63
CA GLY A 70 -6.82 -4.31 17.99
C GLY A 70 -7.57 -3.36 17.07
N GLY A 71 -8.86 -3.13 17.35
CA GLY A 71 -9.70 -2.26 16.52
C GLY A 71 -9.19 -0.81 16.42
N ALA A 72 -8.45 -0.31 17.40
CA ALA A 72 -7.81 1.00 17.35
C ALA A 72 -6.74 1.08 16.24
N GLN A 73 -5.82 0.11 16.19
CA GLN A 73 -4.78 0.06 15.15
C GLN A 73 -5.40 -0.13 13.76
N ILE A 74 -6.45 -0.94 13.66
CA ILE A 74 -7.22 -1.09 12.42
C ILE A 74 -7.77 0.26 11.96
N LYS A 75 -8.41 1.00 12.86
CA LYS A 75 -9.02 2.30 12.58
C LYS A 75 -8.02 3.35 12.16
N ASP A 76 -6.93 3.47 12.91
CA ASP A 76 -6.05 4.63 12.84
C ASP A 76 -4.86 4.41 11.88
N THR A 77 -4.54 3.16 11.52
CA THR A 77 -3.37 2.83 10.68
C THR A 77 -3.72 1.91 9.52
N ASP A 78 -4.19 0.68 9.79
CA ASP A 78 -4.23 -0.37 8.77
C ASP A 78 -5.28 -0.05 7.69
N LYS A 79 -6.50 0.34 8.10
CA LYS A 79 -7.59 0.67 7.17
C LYS A 79 -7.31 1.93 6.34
N PRO A 80 -6.84 3.05 6.91
CA PRO A 80 -6.41 4.20 6.11
C PRO A 80 -5.32 3.85 5.09
N PHE A 81 -4.38 2.97 5.43
CA PHE A 81 -3.36 2.51 4.48
C PHE A 81 -3.96 1.66 3.36
N ALA A 82 -4.87 0.74 3.68
CA ALA A 82 -5.56 -0.07 2.69
C ALA A 82 -6.39 0.79 1.72
N GLU A 83 -7.14 1.77 2.24
CA GLU A 83 -7.87 2.74 1.41
C GLU A 83 -6.93 3.55 0.52
N LYS A 84 -5.75 3.95 1.04
CA LYS A 84 -4.72 4.61 0.24
C LYS A 84 -4.21 3.71 -0.90
N ALA A 85 -4.07 2.41 -0.67
CA ALA A 85 -3.63 1.45 -1.68
C ALA A 85 -4.60 1.35 -2.88
N LEU A 86 -5.87 1.72 -2.71
CA LEU A 86 -6.87 1.78 -3.79
C LEU A 86 -6.77 3.05 -4.66
N THR A 87 -5.96 4.03 -4.27
CA THR A 87 -5.85 5.29 -5.01
C THR A 87 -5.07 5.11 -6.30
N ARG A 88 -5.45 5.85 -7.35
CA ARG A 88 -4.69 5.90 -8.62
C ARG A 88 -3.24 6.33 -8.40
N GLU A 89 -3.02 7.20 -7.42
CA GLU A 89 -1.70 7.70 -7.09
C GLU A 89 -0.81 6.60 -6.51
N PHE A 90 -1.34 5.76 -5.62
CA PHE A 90 -0.61 4.61 -5.11
C PHE A 90 -0.23 3.64 -6.24
N ALA A 91 -1.16 3.32 -7.14
CA ALA A 91 -0.89 2.46 -8.29
C ALA A 91 0.17 3.06 -9.22
N ARG A 92 0.12 4.37 -9.47
CA ARG A 92 1.11 5.09 -10.29
C ARG A 92 2.51 4.99 -9.68
N LEU A 93 2.64 5.24 -8.38
CA LEU A 93 3.92 5.20 -7.67
C LEU A 93 4.47 3.78 -7.54
N PHE A 94 3.60 2.78 -7.33
CA PHE A 94 3.98 1.37 -7.33
C PHE A 94 4.56 0.94 -8.68
N ASN A 95 3.88 1.29 -9.79
CA ASN A 95 4.38 0.99 -11.13
C ASN A 95 5.69 1.73 -11.44
N LEU A 96 5.81 2.99 -11.01
CA LEU A 96 7.06 3.75 -11.17
C LEU A 96 8.21 3.07 -10.43
N TYR A 97 7.99 2.63 -9.19
CA TYR A 97 8.99 1.91 -8.40
C TYR A 97 9.44 0.62 -9.10
N LEU A 98 8.50 -0.23 -9.52
CA LEU A 98 8.83 -1.48 -10.24
C LEU A 98 9.50 -1.24 -11.59
N SER A 99 9.20 -0.13 -12.27
CA SER A 99 9.86 0.20 -13.55
C SER A 99 11.33 0.60 -13.38
N LYS A 100 11.68 1.25 -12.25
CA LYS A 100 13.05 1.65 -11.93
C LYS A 100 13.86 0.47 -11.41
N ASP A 101 13.27 -0.29 -10.50
CA ASP A 101 13.85 -1.50 -9.91
C ASP A 101 13.24 -2.75 -10.55
N SER A 102 13.42 -2.93 -11.86
CA SER A 102 12.79 -4.02 -12.63
C SER A 102 13.05 -5.42 -12.05
N TYR A 103 14.21 -5.63 -11.43
CA TYR A 103 14.54 -6.88 -10.74
C TYR A 103 13.56 -7.23 -9.63
N MET A 104 12.91 -6.24 -9.00
CA MET A 104 11.93 -6.48 -7.93
C MET A 104 10.68 -7.22 -8.42
N MET A 105 10.39 -7.21 -9.73
CA MET A 105 9.28 -8.00 -10.27
C MET A 105 9.51 -9.50 -10.17
N ASP A 106 10.79 -9.93 -10.17
CA ASP A 106 11.17 -11.34 -10.10
C ASP A 106 11.50 -11.82 -8.67
N VAL A 107 11.60 -10.87 -7.73
CA VAL A 107 11.91 -11.17 -6.33
C VAL A 107 10.70 -11.79 -5.64
N ARG A 108 10.92 -12.90 -4.95
CA ARG A 108 9.88 -13.49 -4.08
C ARG A 108 9.56 -12.53 -2.94
N VAL A 109 8.29 -12.38 -2.61
CA VAL A 109 7.83 -11.52 -1.51
C VAL A 109 8.57 -11.83 -0.20
N ALA A 110 8.80 -13.10 0.11
CA ALA A 110 9.53 -13.52 1.31
C ALA A 110 10.96 -12.98 1.36
N ASP A 111 11.63 -12.85 0.22
CA ASP A 111 12.99 -12.32 0.12
C ASP A 111 12.98 -10.79 0.16
N ALA A 112 12.02 -10.15 -0.52
CA ALA A 112 11.80 -8.71 -0.43
C ALA A 112 11.58 -8.24 1.03
N MET A 113 10.89 -9.03 1.85
CA MET A 113 10.68 -8.72 3.27
C MET A 113 11.99 -8.68 4.07
N LYS A 114 13.04 -9.40 3.64
CA LYS A 114 14.35 -9.46 4.30
C LYS A 114 15.35 -8.44 3.78
N MET A 115 15.10 -7.84 2.62
CA MET A 115 15.99 -6.83 2.02
C MET A 115 16.00 -5.53 2.83
N ASN A 116 17.13 -4.82 2.88
CA ASN A 116 17.18 -3.47 3.43
C ASN A 116 16.92 -2.43 2.33
N GLU A 117 16.48 -1.24 2.71
CA GLU A 117 16.42 -0.14 1.76
C GLU A 117 17.85 0.17 1.30
N LYS A 118 18.05 0.28 -0.02
CA LYS A 118 19.30 0.84 -0.53
C LYS A 118 19.29 2.31 -0.13
N GLU A 119 20.34 2.76 0.55
CA GLU A 119 20.54 4.19 0.76
C GLU A 119 20.64 4.83 -0.63
N GLU A 120 19.70 5.72 -0.95
CA GLU A 120 19.83 6.55 -2.15
C GLU A 120 21.04 7.46 -1.91
N GLU A 121 22.18 7.15 -2.55
CA GLU A 121 23.32 8.08 -2.61
C GLU A 121 22.81 9.39 -3.23
N ASN A 122 22.82 10.45 -2.42
CA ASN A 122 22.44 11.81 -2.82
C ASN A 122 23.46 12.43 -3.78
#